data_AF-A0A534A1P3-F1
#
_entry.id   AF-A0A534A1P3-F1
#
_cell.length_a   1.000
_cell.length_b   1.000
_cell.length_c   1.000
_cell.angle_alpha   90.00
_cell.angle_beta   90.00
_cell.angle_gamma   90.00
#
_symmetry.space_group_name_H-M   'P 1'
#
loop_
_entity.id
_entity.type
_entity.pdbx_description
1 polymer ?
#
loop_
_entity_poly.entity_id
_entity_poly.type
_entity_poly.pdbx_seq_one_letter_code
_entity_poly.pdbx_strand_id
1 'polypeptide(L)'
;MQEILIRSAIKFFGNISKMAKKLKISRASIYRYLEGKPIHPEVASRIEKESKGKIKFKELIPWKIKYYTELDNIPCSLVKTPLNKIIFPEDIFSFLHQKNLPLSNCRAICVDENLHLIYGLEHIEVAKKCRKKSVFAWHISLEDLRNKKYEVRYLLKTFDVYERTAITNAFEKFIGKRQGRRTDLDELVDLPPQVQGIKTRDFAARALGFGSGYVYRMLNKILRHGSRTLILQVLEGKISISKAGEIAEYLYNKQKSIRVVKKGKQTINNDDYKNRKNNLTESFDFL
;
A
#
# COMPACT_ATOMS: atom_id res chain seq x y z
N MET A 1 31.92 -5.92 12.14
CA MET A 1 32.03 -6.64 10.84
C MET A 1 31.44 -5.84 9.68
N GLN A 2 30.18 -5.37 9.77
CA GLN A 2 29.55 -4.54 8.72
C GLN A 2 30.30 -3.23 8.42
N GLU A 3 30.76 -2.50 9.44
CA GLU A 3 31.49 -1.25 9.25
C GLU A 3 32.75 -1.42 8.39
N ILE A 4 33.51 -2.50 8.61
CA ILE A 4 34.73 -2.81 7.85
C ILE A 4 34.40 -3.03 6.36
N LEU A 5 33.29 -3.72 6.08
CA LEU A 5 32.84 -3.98 4.70
C LEU A 5 32.31 -2.72 4.03
N ILE A 6 31.60 -1.86 4.75
CA ILE A 6 31.20 -0.53 4.26
C ILE A 6 32.43 0.33 3.97
N ARG A 7 33.46 0.33 4.85
CA ARG A 7 34.72 1.05 4.61
C ARG A 7 35.47 0.51 3.38
N SER A 8 35.49 -0.81 3.20
CA SER A 8 36.01 -1.46 1.99
C SER A 8 35.24 -1.02 0.73
N ALA A 9 33.91 -0.94 0.81
CA ALA A 9 33.08 -0.42 -0.26
C ALA A 9 33.40 1.05 -0.56
N ILE A 10 33.48 1.90 0.45
CA ILE A 10 33.83 3.32 0.29
C ILE A 10 35.19 3.46 -0.41
N LYS A 11 36.18 2.65 -0.04
CA LYS A 11 37.50 2.63 -0.68
C LYS A 11 37.42 2.18 -2.13
N PHE A 12 36.64 1.14 -2.43
CA PHE A 12 36.40 0.68 -3.80
C PHE A 12 35.77 1.78 -4.68
N PHE A 13 34.78 2.50 -4.16
CA PHE A 13 34.14 3.62 -4.84
C PHE A 13 34.97 4.94 -4.77
N GLY A 14 36.12 4.92 -4.10
CA GLY A 14 37.03 6.04 -3.91
C GLY A 14 36.71 6.92 -2.70
N ASN A 15 35.46 7.38 -2.54
CA ASN A 15 35.02 8.12 -1.36
C ASN A 15 33.50 8.06 -1.17
N ILE A 16 33.01 8.56 -0.03
CA ILE A 16 31.58 8.57 0.34
C ILE A 16 30.73 9.28 -0.72
N SER A 17 31.21 10.41 -1.25
CA SER A 17 30.50 11.19 -2.27
C SER A 17 30.34 10.42 -3.58
N LYS A 18 31.41 9.75 -4.04
CA LYS A 18 31.41 8.92 -5.24
C LYS A 18 30.51 7.70 -5.07
N MET A 19 30.59 7.04 -3.90
CA MET A 19 29.73 5.91 -3.56
C MET A 19 28.24 6.31 -3.54
N ALA A 20 27.90 7.40 -2.86
CA ALA A 20 26.53 7.93 -2.80
C ALA A 20 25.97 8.21 -4.19
N LYS A 21 26.76 8.89 -5.03
CA LYS A 21 26.40 9.21 -6.42
C LYS A 21 26.20 7.94 -7.26
N LYS A 22 27.10 6.96 -7.15
CA LYS A 22 27.05 5.71 -7.92
C LYS A 22 25.86 4.83 -7.51
N LEU A 23 25.59 4.73 -6.21
CA LEU A 23 24.50 3.93 -5.64
C LEU A 23 23.13 4.63 -5.67
N LYS A 24 23.11 5.92 -6.03
CA LYS A 24 21.93 6.79 -6.02
C LYS A 24 21.26 6.85 -4.64
N ILE A 25 22.06 7.06 -3.60
CA ILE A 25 21.62 7.23 -2.20
C ILE A 25 22.23 8.49 -1.60
N SER A 26 21.70 8.97 -0.48
CA SER A 26 22.28 10.11 0.22
C SER A 26 23.58 9.73 0.94
N ARG A 27 24.48 10.71 1.13
CA ARG A 27 25.68 10.54 1.96
C ARG A 27 25.31 10.17 3.40
N ALA A 28 24.20 10.71 3.91
CA ALA A 28 23.66 10.39 5.23
C ALA A 28 23.33 8.90 5.38
N SER A 29 22.80 8.26 4.32
CA SER A 29 22.56 6.80 4.35
C SER A 29 23.87 6.01 4.53
N ILE A 30 24.97 6.45 3.91
CA ILE A 30 26.28 5.80 4.06
C ILE A 30 26.83 5.98 5.47
N TYR A 31 26.71 7.17 6.05
CA TYR A 31 27.09 7.42 7.44
C TYR A 31 26.30 6.54 8.41
N ARG A 32 24.97 6.41 8.21
CA ARG A 32 24.16 5.48 9.00
C ARG A 32 24.65 4.04 8.90
N TYR A 33 25.11 3.59 7.73
CA TYR A 33 25.65 2.23 7.59
C TYR A 33 27.00 2.05 8.28
N LEU A 34 27.83 3.10 8.34
CA LEU A 34 29.06 3.13 9.14
C LEU A 34 28.77 3.05 10.63
N GLU A 35 27.70 3.72 11.10
CA GLU A 35 27.17 3.64 12.46
C GLU A 35 26.50 2.28 12.79
N GLY A 36 26.56 1.31 11.87
CA GLY A 36 26.02 -0.03 12.07
C GLY A 36 24.51 -0.15 11.83
N LYS A 37 23.84 0.86 11.25
CA LYS A 37 22.44 0.71 10.81
C LYS A 37 22.37 -0.30 9.65
N PRO A 38 21.28 -1.08 9.55
CA PRO A 38 21.14 -2.10 8.53
C PRO A 38 21.16 -1.49 7.11
N ILE A 39 21.89 -2.16 6.21
CA ILE A 39 21.94 -1.78 4.79
C ILE A 39 20.68 -2.31 4.10
N HIS A 40 20.00 -1.45 3.35
CA HIS A 40 18.83 -1.88 2.59
C HIS A 40 19.25 -2.93 1.52
N PRO A 41 18.52 -4.04 1.34
CA PRO A 41 18.89 -5.11 0.41
C PRO A 41 19.16 -4.63 -1.01
N GLU A 42 18.38 -3.67 -1.48
CA GLU A 42 18.60 -3.10 -2.81
C GLU A 42 19.90 -2.30 -2.92
N VAL A 43 20.32 -1.63 -1.84
CA VAL A 43 21.60 -0.93 -1.78
C VAL A 43 22.75 -1.93 -1.75
N ALA A 44 22.63 -3.01 -0.97
CA ALA A 44 23.62 -4.09 -0.96
C ALA A 44 23.74 -4.77 -2.34
N SER A 45 22.62 -5.01 -3.03
CA SER A 45 22.62 -5.60 -4.38
C SER A 45 23.26 -4.66 -5.41
N ARG A 46 23.04 -3.34 -5.29
CA ARG A 46 23.74 -2.34 -6.11
C ARG A 46 25.23 -2.31 -5.82
N ILE A 47 25.65 -2.41 -4.55
CA ILE A 47 27.07 -2.49 -4.19
C ILE A 47 27.72 -3.73 -4.81
N GLU A 48 27.09 -4.90 -4.71
CA GLU A 48 27.61 -6.12 -5.32
C GLU A 48 27.74 -6.00 -6.85
N LYS A 49 26.69 -5.48 -7.50
CA LYS A 49 26.70 -5.26 -8.95
C LYS A 49 27.79 -4.28 -9.39
N GLU A 50 27.88 -3.13 -8.74
CA GLU A 50 28.83 -2.07 -9.10
C GLU A 50 30.27 -2.41 -8.71
N SER A 51 30.45 -3.25 -7.68
CA SER A 51 31.75 -3.82 -7.32
C SER A 51 32.17 -5.02 -8.18
N LYS A 52 31.34 -5.40 -9.17
CA LYS A 52 31.55 -6.59 -10.02
C LYS A 52 31.77 -7.87 -9.17
N GLY A 53 31.04 -7.99 -8.06
CA GLY A 53 31.12 -9.12 -7.15
C GLY A 53 32.31 -9.12 -6.18
N LYS A 54 33.18 -8.10 -6.19
CA LYS A 54 34.27 -7.98 -5.21
C LYS A 54 33.78 -7.84 -3.78
N ILE A 55 32.62 -7.22 -3.61
CA ILE A 55 31.95 -7.08 -2.31
C ILE A 55 30.64 -7.81 -2.43
N LYS A 56 30.54 -8.98 -1.78
CA LYS A 56 29.36 -9.82 -1.95
C LYS A 56 28.19 -9.25 -1.16
N PHE A 57 27.01 -9.37 -1.73
CA PHE A 57 25.75 -9.00 -1.06
C PHE A 57 25.63 -9.70 0.31
N LYS A 58 26.01 -10.98 0.35
CA LYS A 58 26.00 -11.84 1.55
C LYS A 58 26.97 -11.39 2.65
N GLU A 59 27.96 -10.57 2.33
CA GLU A 59 28.92 -10.05 3.30
C GLU A 59 28.42 -8.73 3.89
N LEU A 60 27.93 -7.84 3.03
CA LEU A 60 27.40 -6.52 3.42
C LEU A 60 26.19 -6.62 4.34
N ILE A 61 25.37 -7.63 4.11
CA ILE A 61 24.29 -8.02 5.00
C ILE A 61 24.83 -9.25 5.69
N PRO A 62 25.47 -9.12 6.87
CA PRO A 62 26.09 -10.25 7.52
C PRO A 62 25.02 -11.33 7.68
N TRP A 63 25.24 -12.53 7.17
CA TRP A 63 24.35 -13.66 7.49
C TRP A 63 24.33 -13.97 9.00
N LYS A 64 25.32 -13.43 9.76
CA LYS A 64 25.38 -13.35 11.22
C LYS A 64 24.74 -12.08 11.84
N ILE A 65 24.20 -11.16 11.03
CA ILE A 65 22.84 -10.66 11.27
C ILE A 65 21.97 -11.78 10.68
N LYS A 66 21.98 -12.95 11.31
CA LYS A 66 20.84 -13.34 12.10
C LYS A 66 19.56 -12.70 11.52
N TYR A 67 19.06 -13.29 10.44
CA TYR A 67 17.67 -13.77 10.42
C TYR A 67 17.46 -14.85 11.53
N TYR A 68 18.05 -14.64 12.70
CA TYR A 68 18.11 -15.48 13.90
C TYR A 68 18.14 -14.55 15.13
N THR A 69 17.33 -13.49 15.09
CA THR A 69 16.75 -12.96 16.31
C THR A 69 15.28 -13.32 16.19
N GLU A 70 14.90 -14.51 16.68
CA GLU A 70 13.49 -14.94 16.75
C GLU A 70 12.76 -14.90 15.39
N LEU A 71 13.49 -15.18 14.31
CA LEU A 71 13.14 -14.79 12.95
C LEU A 71 12.79 -15.96 12.02
N ASP A 72 12.92 -17.20 12.51
CA ASP A 72 12.08 -18.32 12.03
C ASP A 72 10.58 -18.06 12.34
N ASN A 73 10.27 -16.95 13.03
CA ASN A 73 8.93 -16.41 13.28
C ASN A 73 8.73 -14.97 12.74
N ILE A 74 9.55 -14.47 11.79
CA ILE A 74 9.19 -13.22 11.07
C ILE A 74 8.47 -13.56 9.78
N PRO A 75 7.40 -12.84 9.49
CA PRO A 75 6.30 -13.48 8.83
C PRO A 75 6.16 -13.12 7.37
N CYS A 76 7.05 -12.25 6.90
CA CYS A 76 7.00 -11.69 5.58
C CYS A 76 8.37 -11.81 4.94
N SER A 77 8.49 -12.67 3.92
CA SER A 77 9.73 -12.78 3.15
C SER A 77 9.75 -11.75 2.03
N LEU A 78 10.83 -10.98 1.91
CA LEU A 78 11.05 -10.10 0.76
C LEU A 78 11.66 -10.93 -0.38
N VAL A 79 10.83 -11.25 -1.38
CA VAL A 79 11.20 -12.18 -2.46
C VAL A 79 11.09 -11.49 -3.81
N LYS A 80 12.03 -11.81 -4.70
CA LYS A 80 11.95 -11.39 -6.10
C LYS A 80 10.83 -12.17 -6.80
N THR A 81 9.73 -11.48 -7.08
CA THR A 81 8.49 -12.06 -7.59
C THR A 81 8.32 -11.74 -9.07
N PRO A 82 8.12 -12.74 -9.95
CA PRO A 82 7.83 -12.51 -11.36
C PRO A 82 6.52 -11.76 -11.55
N LEU A 83 6.51 -10.72 -12.40
CA LEU A 83 5.32 -9.89 -12.61
C LEU A 83 4.15 -10.64 -13.23
N ASN A 84 4.43 -11.67 -14.03
CA ASN A 84 3.42 -12.51 -14.69
C ASN A 84 2.71 -13.48 -13.74
N LYS A 85 3.21 -13.67 -12.51
CA LYS A 85 2.58 -14.53 -11.50
C LYS A 85 1.69 -13.76 -10.53
N ILE A 86 1.74 -12.43 -10.53
CA ILE A 86 0.98 -11.60 -9.60
C ILE A 86 -0.46 -11.48 -10.10
N ILE A 87 -1.41 -11.78 -9.23
CA ILE A 87 -2.84 -11.65 -9.50
C ILE A 87 -3.29 -10.27 -9.03
N PHE A 88 -4.13 -9.60 -9.82
CA PHE A 88 -4.59 -8.24 -9.54
C PHE A 88 -6.08 -8.24 -9.16
N PRO A 89 -6.44 -8.13 -7.86
CA PRO A 89 -7.83 -7.95 -7.45
C PRO A 89 -8.45 -6.64 -7.98
N GLU A 90 -9.77 -6.59 -8.13
CA GLU A 90 -10.47 -5.40 -8.65
C GLU A 90 -10.35 -4.17 -7.73
N ASP A 91 -10.24 -4.39 -6.42
CA ASP A 91 -10.29 -3.34 -5.40
C ASP A 91 -8.91 -2.94 -4.83
N ILE A 92 -7.85 -2.92 -5.66
CA ILE A 92 -6.52 -2.55 -5.17
C ILE A 92 -6.47 -1.04 -4.87
N PHE A 93 -5.94 -0.69 -3.69
CA PHE A 93 -5.72 0.71 -3.34
C PHE A 93 -4.57 1.31 -4.14
N SER A 94 -4.79 2.50 -4.70
CA SER A 94 -3.71 3.32 -5.23
C SER A 94 -3.07 4.15 -4.12
N PHE A 95 -1.77 4.03 -3.96
CA PHE A 95 -0.99 4.87 -3.06
C PHE A 95 -0.58 6.14 -3.81
N LEU A 96 -1.47 7.15 -3.80
CA LEU A 96 -1.28 8.40 -4.55
C LEU A 96 0.05 9.11 -4.24
N HIS A 97 0.57 8.97 -3.02
CA HIS A 97 1.86 9.53 -2.64
C HIS A 97 3.04 8.85 -3.35
N GLN A 98 2.88 7.58 -3.78
CA GLN A 98 3.86 6.80 -4.52
C GLN A 98 3.68 6.87 -6.05
N LYS A 99 2.59 7.47 -6.52
CA LYS A 99 2.31 7.61 -7.95
C LYS A 99 3.42 8.42 -8.64
N ASN A 100 3.87 7.93 -9.79
CA ASN A 100 4.93 8.52 -10.62
C ASN A 100 6.30 8.62 -9.94
N LEU A 101 6.55 7.90 -8.84
CA LEU A 101 7.90 7.80 -8.31
C LEU A 101 8.81 7.06 -9.30
N PRO A 102 10.09 7.46 -9.42
CA PRO A 102 11.05 6.67 -10.16
C PRO A 102 11.21 5.30 -9.50
N LEU A 103 11.48 4.26 -10.30
CA LEU A 103 11.57 2.87 -9.82
C LEU A 103 12.51 2.71 -8.61
N SER A 104 13.60 3.49 -8.56
CA SER A 104 14.58 3.47 -7.47
C SER A 104 14.04 3.95 -6.12
N ASN A 105 12.91 4.64 -6.12
CA ASN A 105 12.27 5.24 -4.95
C ASN A 105 10.96 4.53 -4.60
N CYS A 106 10.54 3.55 -5.39
CA CYS A 106 9.39 2.72 -5.09
C CYS A 106 9.72 1.79 -3.92
N ARG A 107 8.82 1.70 -2.93
CA ARG A 107 8.90 0.67 -1.90
C ARG A 107 8.52 -0.69 -2.50
N ALA A 108 8.99 -1.78 -1.89
CA ALA A 108 8.61 -3.12 -2.31
C ALA A 108 7.09 -3.31 -2.26
N ILE A 109 6.54 -4.05 -3.21
CA ILE A 109 5.11 -4.37 -3.21
C ILE A 109 4.77 -5.38 -2.12
N CYS A 110 3.49 -5.67 -1.91
CA CYS A 110 3.09 -6.77 -1.04
C CYS A 110 2.02 -7.63 -1.70
N VAL A 111 2.17 -8.95 -1.55
CA VAL A 111 1.27 -9.98 -2.06
C VAL A 111 0.88 -10.94 -0.94
N ASP A 112 -0.31 -11.51 -1.05
CA ASP A 112 -0.76 -12.57 -0.14
C ASP A 112 -0.15 -13.95 -0.48
N GLU A 113 -0.50 -14.98 0.29
CA GLU A 113 -0.05 -16.37 0.08
C GLU A 113 -0.42 -16.95 -1.30
N ASN A 114 -1.40 -16.37 -2.00
CA ASN A 114 -1.86 -16.78 -3.32
C ASN A 114 -1.35 -15.84 -4.43
N LEU A 115 -0.39 -14.97 -4.11
CA LEU A 115 0.16 -13.94 -5.01
C LEU A 115 -0.86 -12.89 -5.46
N HIS A 116 -1.97 -12.71 -4.75
CA HIS A 116 -2.84 -11.55 -4.95
C HIS A 116 -2.14 -10.30 -4.45
N LEU A 117 -2.12 -9.25 -5.27
CA LEU A 117 -1.58 -7.96 -4.89
C LEU A 117 -2.41 -7.33 -3.76
N ILE A 118 -1.74 -7.00 -2.65
CA ILE A 118 -2.32 -6.24 -1.53
C ILE A 118 -2.10 -4.73 -1.75
N TYR A 119 -0.86 -4.34 -2.08
CA TYR A 119 -0.51 -2.95 -2.41
C TYR A 119 0.71 -2.86 -3.33
N GLY A 120 0.95 -1.67 -3.87
CA GLY A 120 2.14 -1.36 -4.68
C GLY A 120 1.89 -1.40 -6.18
N LEU A 121 0.65 -1.12 -6.60
CA LEU A 121 0.27 -1.04 -8.02
C LEU A 121 1.15 -0.04 -8.78
N GLU A 122 1.47 1.10 -8.16
CA GLU A 122 2.30 2.15 -8.74
C GLU A 122 3.71 1.63 -9.07
N HIS A 123 4.31 0.83 -8.18
CA HIS A 123 5.60 0.21 -8.43
C HIS A 123 5.50 -0.77 -9.60
N ILE A 124 4.44 -1.58 -9.67
CA ILE A 124 4.23 -2.51 -10.80
C ILE A 124 4.11 -1.74 -12.12
N GLU A 125 3.33 -0.67 -12.16
CA GLU A 125 3.17 0.18 -13.35
C GLU A 125 4.52 0.74 -13.82
N VAL A 126 5.32 1.27 -12.90
CA VAL A 126 6.66 1.80 -13.20
C VAL A 126 7.61 0.67 -13.64
N ALA A 127 7.57 -0.48 -12.99
CA ALA A 127 8.38 -1.64 -13.36
C ALA A 127 8.05 -2.17 -14.76
N LYS A 128 6.77 -2.18 -15.14
CA LYS A 128 6.30 -2.51 -16.50
C LYS A 128 6.82 -1.50 -17.51
N LYS A 129 6.72 -0.19 -17.24
CA LYS A 129 7.29 0.88 -18.09
C LYS A 129 8.81 0.71 -18.28
N CYS A 130 9.51 0.29 -17.23
CA CYS A 130 10.95 -0.01 -17.27
C CYS A 130 11.30 -1.41 -17.80
N ARG A 131 10.34 -2.15 -18.39
CA ARG A 131 10.51 -3.50 -18.97
C ARG A 131 11.14 -4.51 -18.00
N LYS A 132 10.86 -4.39 -16.70
CA LYS A 132 11.29 -5.38 -15.71
C LYS A 132 10.43 -6.64 -15.81
N LYS A 133 11.04 -7.81 -15.58
CA LYS A 133 10.34 -9.10 -15.55
C LYS A 133 9.85 -9.48 -14.14
N SER A 134 10.39 -8.83 -13.11
CA SER A 134 10.16 -9.15 -11.70
C SER A 134 10.34 -7.92 -10.84
N VAL A 135 9.68 -7.90 -9.69
CA VAL A 135 9.81 -6.88 -8.64
C VAL A 135 10.06 -7.53 -7.29
N PHE A 136 10.59 -6.78 -6.33
CA PHE A 136 10.65 -7.26 -4.95
C PHE A 136 9.28 -7.11 -4.30
N ALA A 137 8.80 -8.20 -3.70
CA ALA A 137 7.52 -8.27 -3.02
C ALA A 137 7.69 -8.83 -1.62
N TRP A 138 7.04 -8.21 -0.64
CA TRP A 138 6.73 -8.84 0.63
C TRP A 138 5.65 -9.89 0.41
N HIS A 139 5.90 -11.11 0.84
CA HIS A 139 4.89 -12.18 0.86
C HIS A 139 4.34 -12.23 2.27
N ILE A 140 3.03 -12.05 2.44
CA ILE A 140 2.39 -12.13 3.75
C ILE A 140 1.26 -13.15 3.70
N SER A 141 1.25 -14.08 4.64
CA SER A 141 0.19 -15.07 4.81
C SER A 141 -0.91 -14.48 5.69
N LEU A 142 -2.10 -14.28 5.11
CA LEU A 142 -3.27 -13.80 5.84
C LEU A 142 -3.77 -14.84 6.85
N GLU A 143 -3.57 -16.14 6.56
CA GLU A 143 -3.82 -17.21 7.52
C GLU A 143 -2.90 -17.13 8.74
N ASP A 144 -1.61 -16.91 8.54
CA ASP A 144 -0.65 -16.82 9.65
C ASP A 144 -0.85 -15.52 10.46
N LEU A 145 -1.28 -14.44 9.80
CA LEU A 145 -1.73 -13.22 10.47
C LEU A 145 -2.95 -13.47 11.36
N ARG A 146 -3.92 -14.27 10.90
CA ARG A 146 -5.08 -14.72 11.69
C ARG A 146 -4.66 -15.54 12.90
N ASN A 147 -3.75 -16.48 12.70
CA ASN A 147 -3.26 -17.37 13.73
C ASN A 147 -2.24 -16.69 14.67
N LYS A 148 -2.07 -15.36 14.56
CA LYS A 148 -1.18 -14.55 15.40
C LYS A 148 0.26 -15.05 15.41
N LYS A 149 0.70 -15.70 14.33
CA LYS A 149 2.10 -16.11 14.19
C LYS A 149 3.03 -14.91 13.99
N TYR A 150 2.46 -13.73 13.76
CA TYR A 150 3.17 -12.54 13.38
C TYR A 150 3.27 -11.60 14.58
N GLU A 151 4.49 -11.28 15.01
CA GLU A 151 4.64 -10.27 16.06
C GLU A 151 4.42 -8.87 15.49
N VAL A 152 3.53 -8.13 16.15
CA VAL A 152 3.16 -6.75 15.79
C VAL A 152 4.38 -5.84 15.69
N ARG A 153 5.38 -6.00 16.57
CA ARG A 153 6.60 -5.20 16.59
C ARG A 153 7.36 -5.27 15.26
N TYR A 154 7.40 -6.44 14.62
CA TYR A 154 8.08 -6.61 13.34
C TYR A 154 7.26 -5.99 12.20
N LEU A 155 5.94 -6.16 12.22
CA LEU A 155 5.05 -5.53 11.24
C LEU A 155 5.17 -4.00 11.28
N LEU A 156 5.26 -3.39 12.47
CA LEU A 156 5.46 -1.95 12.65
C LEU A 156 6.82 -1.45 12.14
N LYS A 157 7.87 -2.27 12.20
CA LYS A 157 9.21 -1.91 11.69
C LYS A 157 9.30 -2.05 10.18
N THR A 158 8.58 -3.01 9.61
CA THR A 158 8.66 -3.35 8.18
C THR A 158 7.76 -2.45 7.33
N PHE A 159 6.51 -2.27 7.75
CA PHE A 159 5.47 -1.64 6.95
C PHE A 159 5.12 -0.25 7.47
N ASP A 160 4.98 0.70 6.56
CA ASP A 160 4.45 2.02 6.90
C ASP A 160 2.96 1.96 7.27
N VAL A 161 2.43 3.09 7.74
CA VAL A 161 1.04 3.16 8.23
C VAL A 161 0.00 2.84 7.14
N TYR A 162 0.25 3.20 5.88
CA TYR A 162 -0.66 2.96 4.76
C TYR A 162 -0.50 1.55 4.18
N GLU A 163 0.74 1.03 4.12
CA GLU A 163 1.05 -0.37 3.80
C GLU A 163 0.31 -1.29 4.78
N ARG A 164 0.41 -1.03 6.09
CA ARG A 164 -0.38 -1.76 7.10
C ARG A 164 -1.87 -1.57 6.88
N THR A 165 -2.34 -0.38 6.52
CA THR A 165 -3.77 -0.15 6.27
C THR A 165 -4.28 -1.00 5.11
N ALA A 166 -3.49 -1.14 4.04
CA ALA A 166 -3.83 -2.00 2.90
C ALA A 166 -3.84 -3.49 3.29
N ILE A 167 -2.84 -3.94 4.07
CA ILE A 167 -2.80 -5.32 4.59
C ILE A 167 -4.02 -5.58 5.49
N THR A 168 -4.38 -4.66 6.39
CA THR A 168 -5.58 -4.81 7.24
C THR A 168 -6.86 -4.90 6.42
N ASN A 169 -7.00 -4.13 5.35
CA ASN A 169 -8.15 -4.25 4.44
C ASN A 169 -8.19 -5.63 3.76
N ALA A 170 -7.05 -6.12 3.26
CA ALA A 170 -6.97 -7.45 2.66
C ALA A 170 -7.32 -8.54 3.68
N PHE A 171 -6.85 -8.38 4.91
CA PHE A 171 -7.13 -9.29 6.01
C PHE A 171 -8.59 -9.27 6.45
N GLU A 172 -9.23 -8.11 6.54
CA GLU A 172 -10.67 -8.00 6.80
C GLU A 172 -11.49 -8.72 5.73
N LYS A 173 -11.14 -8.56 4.45
CA LYS A 173 -11.78 -9.27 3.34
C LYS A 173 -11.56 -10.79 3.44
N PHE A 174 -10.35 -11.21 3.78
CA PHE A 174 -10.02 -12.63 3.97
C PHE A 174 -10.86 -13.27 5.08
N ILE A 175 -11.01 -12.60 6.23
CA ILE A 175 -11.89 -13.06 7.31
C ILE A 175 -13.36 -13.05 6.86
N GLY A 176 -13.80 -11.97 6.20
CA GLY A 176 -15.17 -11.80 5.73
C GLY A 176 -15.62 -12.84 4.71
N LYS A 177 -14.74 -13.26 3.79
CA LYS A 177 -15.02 -14.32 2.80
C LYS A 177 -15.28 -15.69 3.43
N ARG A 178 -14.82 -15.94 4.66
CA ARG A 178 -15.01 -17.21 5.38
C ARG A 178 -16.22 -17.22 6.33
N GLN A 179 -16.78 -16.06 6.65
CA GLN A 179 -18.16 -16.02 7.15
C GLN A 179 -19.06 -16.17 5.93
N GLY A 180 -19.38 -17.42 5.58
CA GLY A 180 -20.30 -17.72 4.49
C GLY A 180 -21.53 -16.81 4.56
N ARG A 181 -22.04 -16.38 3.40
CA ARG A 181 -23.33 -15.71 3.33
C ARG A 181 -24.31 -16.62 4.06
N ARG A 182 -24.86 -16.16 5.19
CA ARG A 182 -25.90 -16.87 5.94
C ARG A 182 -27.10 -17.00 5.01
N THR A 183 -27.19 -18.13 4.31
CA THR A 183 -28.33 -18.50 3.47
C THR A 183 -29.58 -18.79 4.30
N ASP A 184 -29.47 -18.79 5.62
CA ASP A 184 -30.53 -18.92 6.61
C ASP A 184 -31.19 -17.57 7.01
N LEU A 185 -30.69 -16.43 6.52
CA LEU A 185 -31.17 -15.08 6.87
C LEU A 185 -31.90 -14.37 5.70
N ASP A 186 -32.63 -15.11 4.86
CA ASP A 186 -33.54 -14.51 3.87
C ASP A 186 -34.77 -13.83 4.51
N GLU A 187 -34.95 -13.94 5.82
CA GLU A 187 -35.79 -13.05 6.60
C GLU A 187 -34.93 -12.01 7.33
N LEU A 188 -35.09 -10.74 6.93
CA LEU A 188 -34.55 -9.58 7.63
C LEU A 188 -35.14 -9.52 9.05
N VAL A 189 -34.49 -10.18 10.01
CA VAL A 189 -34.75 -9.97 11.43
C VAL A 189 -34.16 -8.62 11.80
N ASP A 190 -35.01 -7.69 12.23
CA ASP A 190 -34.71 -6.25 12.41
C ASP A 190 -33.50 -5.92 13.31
N LEU A 191 -32.99 -6.88 14.08
CA LEU A 191 -31.75 -6.76 14.84
C LEU A 191 -31.06 -8.14 14.85
N PRO A 192 -30.05 -8.41 14.00
CA PRO A 192 -29.34 -9.67 14.08
C PRO A 192 -28.71 -9.79 15.46
N PRO A 193 -28.83 -10.95 16.16
CA PRO A 193 -28.22 -11.15 17.46
C PRO A 193 -26.73 -10.85 17.33
N GLN A 194 -26.30 -9.81 18.05
CA GLN A 194 -24.93 -9.32 17.99
C GLN A 194 -24.06 -10.37 18.68
N VAL A 195 -23.42 -11.23 17.89
CA VAL A 195 -22.52 -12.27 18.40
C VAL A 195 -21.52 -11.60 19.34
N GLN A 196 -21.54 -11.98 20.62
CA GLN A 196 -20.60 -11.48 21.62
C GLN A 196 -19.18 -11.87 21.20
N GLY A 197 -18.50 -10.96 20.51
CA GLY A 197 -17.19 -11.19 19.92
C GLY A 197 -16.51 -9.89 19.56
N ILE A 198 -15.18 -9.94 19.43
CA ILE A 198 -14.39 -8.79 18.97
C ILE A 198 -14.79 -8.51 17.52
N LYS A 199 -15.21 -7.27 17.22
CA LYS A 199 -15.51 -6.86 15.84
C LYS A 199 -14.33 -7.20 14.94
N THR A 200 -14.58 -7.83 13.78
CA THR A 200 -13.54 -8.22 12.81
C THR A 200 -12.54 -7.09 12.54
N ARG A 201 -13.04 -5.86 12.47
CA ARG A 201 -12.24 -4.65 12.32
C ARG A 201 -11.27 -4.40 13.46
N ASP A 202 -11.73 -4.50 14.71
CA ASP A 202 -10.89 -4.28 15.88
C ASP A 202 -9.84 -5.38 16.02
N PHE A 203 -10.22 -6.62 15.69
CA PHE A 203 -9.28 -7.73 15.61
C PHE A 203 -8.20 -7.49 14.54
N ALA A 204 -8.59 -7.15 13.32
CA ALA A 204 -7.69 -6.86 12.20
C ALA A 204 -6.78 -5.65 12.48
N ALA A 205 -7.33 -4.60 13.10
CA ALA A 205 -6.57 -3.41 13.47
C ALA A 205 -5.52 -3.71 14.55
N ARG A 206 -5.85 -4.52 15.56
CA ARG A 206 -4.91 -4.96 16.60
C ARG A 206 -3.82 -5.85 16.02
N ALA A 207 -4.16 -6.76 15.11
CA ALA A 207 -3.20 -7.67 14.47
C ALA A 207 -2.05 -6.92 13.76
N LEU A 208 -2.31 -5.72 13.21
CA LEU A 208 -1.28 -4.87 12.58
C LEU A 208 -0.84 -3.66 13.42
N GLY A 209 -1.16 -3.64 14.72
CA GLY A 209 -0.61 -2.63 15.63
C GLY A 209 -1.18 -1.22 15.44
N PHE A 210 -2.45 -1.09 15.05
CA PHE A 210 -3.14 0.22 15.05
C PHE A 210 -3.68 0.64 16.42
N GLY A 211 -3.69 -0.27 17.40
CA GLY A 211 -4.25 -0.04 18.74
C GLY A 211 -5.77 -0.09 18.79
N SER A 212 -6.46 0.56 17.84
CA SER A 212 -7.93 0.57 17.75
C SER A 212 -8.43 0.50 16.30
N GLY A 213 -9.63 -0.07 16.11
CA GLY A 213 -10.32 -0.02 14.82
C GLY A 213 -10.73 1.38 14.39
N TYR A 214 -10.81 2.35 15.32
CA TYR A 214 -11.07 3.76 15.00
C TYR A 214 -9.93 4.36 14.16
N VAL A 215 -8.68 4.19 14.59
CA VAL A 215 -7.50 4.70 13.88
C VAL A 215 -7.40 4.09 12.50
N TYR A 216 -7.56 2.76 12.40
CA TYR A 216 -7.62 2.07 11.13
C TYR A 216 -8.72 2.62 10.21
N ARG A 217 -9.94 2.84 10.74
CA ARG A 217 -11.05 3.39 9.96
C ARG A 217 -10.73 4.77 9.37
N MET A 218 -10.10 5.65 10.15
CA MET A 218 -9.69 6.97 9.66
C MET A 218 -8.62 6.86 8.57
N LEU A 219 -7.61 6.02 8.77
CA LEU A 219 -6.58 5.76 7.76
C LEU A 219 -7.16 5.19 6.47
N ASN A 220 -8.12 4.27 6.57
CA ASN A 220 -8.78 3.69 5.41
C ASN A 220 -9.59 4.76 4.64
N LYS A 221 -10.26 5.69 5.34
CA LYS A 221 -10.92 6.84 4.71
C LYS A 221 -9.91 7.73 3.97
N ILE A 222 -8.78 8.04 4.60
CA ILE A 222 -7.71 8.84 3.97
C ILE A 222 -7.17 8.14 2.73
N LEU A 223 -6.95 6.82 2.80
CA LEU A 223 -6.43 6.06 1.67
C LEU A 223 -7.42 6.01 0.49
N ARG A 224 -8.72 5.92 0.76
CA ARG A 224 -9.78 5.84 -0.26
C ARG A 224 -10.14 7.18 -0.89
N HIS A 225 -10.12 8.24 -0.09
CA HIS A 225 -10.75 9.52 -0.46
C HIS A 225 -9.84 10.73 -0.28
N GLY A 226 -8.69 10.56 0.37
CA GLY A 226 -7.73 11.64 0.58
C GLY A 226 -7.03 12.04 -0.71
N SER A 227 -6.72 13.33 -0.82
CA SER A 227 -5.84 13.83 -1.86
C SER A 227 -4.38 13.41 -1.59
N ARG A 228 -3.54 13.42 -2.63
CA ARG A 228 -2.09 13.20 -2.48
C ARG A 228 -1.46 14.15 -1.45
N THR A 229 -1.86 15.42 -1.46
CA THR A 229 -1.38 16.43 -0.52
C THR A 229 -1.74 16.11 0.93
N LEU A 230 -2.98 15.69 1.17
CA LEU A 230 -3.45 15.30 2.51
C LEU A 230 -2.68 14.08 3.04
N ILE A 231 -2.45 13.07 2.18
CA ILE A 231 -1.67 11.88 2.55
C ILE A 231 -0.24 12.25 2.95
N LEU A 232 0.42 13.13 2.19
CA LEU A 232 1.77 13.59 2.51
C LEU A 232 1.82 14.37 3.84
N GLN A 233 0.84 15.25 4.09
CA GLN A 233 0.76 15.99 5.36
C GLN A 233 0.59 15.07 6.57
N VAL A 234 -0.14 13.97 6.42
CA VAL A 234 -0.25 12.94 7.48
C VAL A 234 1.06 12.19 7.68
N LEU A 235 1.74 11.79 6.59
CA LEU A 235 3.05 11.12 6.66
C LEU A 235 4.12 11.99 7.32
N GLU A 236 4.08 13.30 7.08
CA GLU A 236 4.99 14.29 7.66
C GLU A 236 4.62 14.67 9.10
N GLY A 237 3.48 14.17 9.64
CA GLY A 237 3.00 14.50 10.98
C GLY A 237 2.44 15.92 11.12
N LYS A 238 2.20 16.63 10.02
CA LYS A 238 1.65 17.99 10.01
C LYS A 238 0.16 18.03 10.36
N ILE A 239 -0.57 16.96 10.06
CA ILE A 239 -2.00 16.82 10.37
C ILE A 239 -2.22 15.49 11.06
N SER A 240 -3.04 15.49 12.12
CA SER A 240 -3.40 14.27 12.83
C SER A 240 -4.25 13.34 11.96
N ILE A 241 -4.12 12.03 12.19
CA ILE A 241 -4.90 11.01 11.46
C ILE A 241 -6.40 11.24 11.59
N SER A 242 -6.88 11.60 12.80
CA SER A 242 -8.31 11.87 13.01
C SER A 242 -8.78 13.04 12.15
N LYS A 243 -8.03 14.15 12.17
CA LYS A 243 -8.41 15.35 11.42
C LYS A 243 -8.37 15.13 9.91
N ALA A 244 -7.34 14.44 9.43
CA ALA A 244 -7.25 14.08 8.02
C ALA A 244 -8.37 13.11 7.59
N GLY A 245 -8.80 12.20 8.48
CA GLY A 245 -9.94 11.31 8.25
C GLY A 245 -11.24 12.08 8.04
N GLU A 246 -11.52 13.08 8.89
CA GLU A 246 -12.68 13.98 8.74
C GLU A 246 -12.63 14.75 7.42
N ILE A 247 -11.46 15.30 7.06
CA ILE A 247 -11.27 16.04 5.80
C ILE A 247 -11.54 15.13 4.60
N ALA A 248 -10.98 13.91 4.59
CA ALA A 248 -11.18 12.94 3.51
C ALA A 248 -12.66 12.56 3.36
N GLU A 249 -13.38 12.37 4.46
CA GLU A 249 -14.82 12.08 4.46
C GLU A 249 -15.65 13.26 3.94
N TYR A 250 -15.36 14.48 4.39
CA TYR A 250 -16.02 15.68 3.90
C TYR A 250 -15.84 15.85 2.39
N LEU A 251 -14.60 15.67 1.89
CA LEU A 251 -14.30 15.74 0.45
C LEU A 251 -15.08 14.69 -0.35
N TYR A 252 -15.15 13.45 0.14
CA TYR A 252 -15.94 12.39 -0.49
C TYR A 252 -17.43 12.74 -0.55
N ASN A 253 -18.02 13.19 0.56
CA ASN A 253 -19.44 13.54 0.63
C ASN A 253 -19.78 14.72 -0.28
N LYS A 254 -18.91 15.74 -0.35
CA LYS A 254 -19.06 16.87 -1.27
C LYS A 254 -18.98 16.45 -2.74
N GLN A 255 -18.06 15.54 -3.09
CA GLN A 255 -17.99 14.99 -4.45
C GLN A 255 -19.22 14.15 -4.80
N LYS A 256 -19.72 13.36 -3.85
CA LYS A 256 -20.93 12.55 -4.01
C LYS A 256 -22.15 13.43 -4.27
N SER A 257 -22.35 14.51 -3.49
CA SER A 257 -23.47 15.43 -3.69
C SER A 257 -23.40 16.14 -5.04
N ILE A 258 -22.22 16.58 -5.49
CA ILE A 258 -22.04 17.16 -6.83
C ILE A 258 -22.39 16.16 -7.94
N ARG A 259 -21.99 14.89 -7.80
CA ARG A 259 -22.33 13.83 -8.79
C ARG A 259 -23.83 13.57 -8.86
N VAL A 260 -24.52 13.55 -7.72
CA VAL A 260 -25.98 13.39 -7.66
C VAL A 260 -26.68 14.57 -8.34
N VAL A 261 -26.25 15.80 -8.08
CA VAL A 261 -26.80 17.01 -8.72
C VAL A 261 -26.57 17.02 -10.24
N LYS A 262 -25.40 16.57 -10.72
CA LYS A 262 -25.13 16.46 -12.17
C LYS A 262 -26.01 15.40 -12.86
N LYS A 263 -26.26 14.25 -12.21
CA LYS A 263 -27.22 13.26 -12.72
C LYS A 263 -28.64 13.83 -12.77
N GLY A 264 -29.06 14.55 -11.72
CA GLY A 264 -30.35 15.25 -11.68
C GLY A 264 -30.51 16.31 -12.78
N LYS A 265 -29.46 17.11 -13.06
CA LYS A 265 -29.48 18.09 -14.18
C LYS A 265 -29.43 17.44 -15.57
N GLN A 266 -28.81 16.27 -15.72
CA GLN A 266 -28.85 15.52 -16.98
C GLN A 266 -30.22 14.91 -17.27
N THR A 267 -30.97 14.49 -16.24
CA THR A 267 -32.38 14.10 -16.41
C THR A 267 -33.28 15.29 -16.74
N ILE A 268 -33.08 16.46 -16.12
CA ILE A 268 -33.89 17.66 -16.41
C ILE A 268 -33.62 18.24 -17.82
N ASN A 269 -32.37 18.19 -18.32
CA ASN A 269 -32.04 18.68 -19.66
C ASN A 269 -32.51 17.77 -20.82
N ASN A 270 -32.87 16.52 -20.56
CA ASN A 270 -33.37 15.61 -21.60
C ASN A 270 -34.89 15.74 -21.82
N ASP A 271 -35.64 16.27 -20.84
CA ASP A 271 -37.08 16.48 -20.97
C ASP A 271 -37.42 17.84 -21.59
N ASP A 272 -36.60 18.89 -21.36
CA ASP A 272 -36.80 20.21 -21.98
C ASP A 272 -36.46 20.25 -23.48
N TYR A 273 -35.59 19.35 -23.97
CA TYR A 273 -35.25 19.27 -25.40
C TYR A 273 -36.30 18.53 -26.24
N LYS A 274 -37.18 17.73 -25.62
CA LYS A 274 -38.30 17.07 -26.32
C LYS A 274 -39.52 17.97 -26.47
N ASN A 275 -39.74 18.93 -25.56
CA ASN A 275 -40.89 19.82 -25.63
C ASN A 275 -40.73 21.05 -26.56
N ARG A 276 -39.53 21.36 -27.07
CA ARG A 276 -39.35 22.45 -28.06
C ARG A 276 -39.37 22.01 -29.53
N LYS A 277 -39.31 20.70 -29.82
CA LYS A 277 -39.41 20.19 -31.19
C LYS A 277 -40.84 19.85 -31.64
N ASN A 278 -41.80 19.84 -30.72
CA ASN A 278 -43.21 19.54 -31.05
C ASN A 278 -44.09 20.78 -31.29
N ASN A 279 -43.56 22.01 -31.16
CA ASN A 279 -44.33 23.25 -31.36
C ASN A 279 -43.87 24.09 -32.56
N LEU A 280 -43.14 23.51 -33.52
CA LEU A 280 -42.72 24.20 -34.76
C LEU A 280 -43.02 23.39 -36.04
N THR A 281 -43.86 22.37 -35.96
CA THR A 281 -44.29 21.56 -37.11
C THR A 281 -45.80 21.32 -37.13
N GLU A 282 -46.61 22.33 -36.78
CA GLU A 282 -48.05 22.36 -37.07
C GLU A 282 -48.49 23.80 -37.34
N SER A 283 -48.20 24.30 -38.54
CA SER A 283 -49.02 25.32 -39.22
C SER A 283 -48.43 25.72 -40.57
N PHE A 284 -48.38 24.81 -41.54
CA PHE A 284 -48.44 25.16 -42.96
C PHE A 284 -48.97 23.95 -43.73
N ASP A 285 -50.28 23.96 -43.95
CA ASP A 285 -50.89 23.84 -45.29
C ASP A 285 -52.35 23.38 -45.14
N PHE A 286 -53.30 24.31 -45.40
CA PHE A 286 -54.44 24.07 -46.28
C PHE A 286 -55.10 25.41 -46.65
N LEU A 287 -55.14 25.64 -47.98
CA LEU A 287 -55.83 26.67 -48.79
C LEU A 287 -55.14 28.03 -48.94
#